data_AF-A0A066YXF9-F1
#
_entry.id   AF-A0A066YXF9-F1
#
_cell.length_a   1.000
_cell.length_b   1.000
_cell.length_c   1.000
_cell.angle_alpha   90.00
_cell.angle_beta   90.00
_cell.angle_gamma   90.00
#
_symmetry.space_group_name_H-M   'P 1'
#
loop_
_entity.id
_entity.type
_entity.pdbx_description
1 polymer ?
#
loop_
_entity_poly.entity_id
_entity_poly.type
_entity_poly.pdbx_seq_one_letter_code
_entity_poly.pdbx_strand_id
1 'polypeptide(L)'
;MLDRDRQFATPFLAAGEQLRAAAPISLAPGIPRPPEELLTPRQPGELEQKLAKPFSLLRRAYAVVNPVSAAVGAVENRMMDAVPDSVWHGRGMAGDWHTTAGRLVVRLHEDGANGSALLALTDHRLLLLADRAKLWQLTEQHALQLELPRHEIAAARRNAKGVTQRGRLDLHFRDGSWVAVTTPLPSAADELTAAFGAF
;
A
#
# COMPACT_ATOMS: atom_id res chain seq x y z
N MET A 1 -1.15 2.04 19.44
CA MET A 1 -1.59 2.90 18.33
C MET A 1 -0.95 4.24 18.58
N LEU A 2 -0.34 4.86 17.57
CA LEU A 2 0.29 6.16 17.77
C LEU A 2 -0.78 7.27 17.82
N ASP A 3 -0.60 8.27 18.67
CA ASP A 3 -1.55 9.39 18.80
C ASP A 3 -1.69 10.17 17.48
N ARG A 4 -0.61 10.22 16.70
CA ARG A 4 -0.60 10.81 15.35
C ARG A 4 -1.58 10.11 14.40
N ASP A 5 -1.57 8.77 14.38
CA ASP A 5 -2.44 7.98 13.50
C ASP A 5 -3.92 8.21 13.83
N ARG A 6 -4.23 8.31 15.14
CA ARG A 6 -5.57 8.67 15.62
C ARG A 6 -5.97 10.07 15.17
N GLN A 7 -5.08 11.06 15.27
CA GLN A 7 -5.37 12.44 14.85
C GLN A 7 -5.73 12.53 13.36
N PHE A 8 -5.09 11.74 12.50
CA PHE A 8 -5.42 11.71 11.08
C PHE A 8 -6.71 10.97 10.74
N ALA A 9 -7.06 9.94 11.51
CA ALA A 9 -8.30 9.20 11.30
C ALA A 9 -9.54 9.93 11.83
N THR A 10 -9.40 10.69 12.93
CA THR A 10 -10.51 11.34 13.63
C THR A 10 -11.43 12.20 12.75
N PRO A 11 -10.93 13.03 11.80
CA PRO A 11 -11.77 13.85 10.93
C PRO A 11 -12.70 13.05 10.00
N PHE A 12 -12.44 11.76 9.79
CA PHE A 12 -13.20 10.89 8.90
C PHE A 12 -14.26 10.05 9.63
N LEU A 13 -14.33 10.17 10.97
CA LEU A 13 -15.31 9.46 11.78
C LEU A 13 -16.68 10.17 11.73
N ALA A 14 -17.74 9.37 11.64
CA ALA A 14 -19.09 9.84 11.83
C ALA A 14 -19.34 10.20 13.31
N ALA A 15 -20.41 10.97 13.57
CA ALA A 15 -20.77 11.32 14.94
C ALA A 15 -21.09 10.06 15.76
N GLY A 16 -20.37 9.87 16.88
CA GLY A 16 -20.52 8.71 17.77
C GLY A 16 -19.73 7.47 17.35
N GLU A 17 -19.11 7.48 16.16
CA GLU A 17 -18.25 6.38 15.69
C GLU A 17 -16.94 6.32 16.49
N GLN A 18 -16.54 5.12 16.90
CA GLN A 18 -15.36 4.92 17.73
C GLN A 18 -14.20 4.32 16.92
N LEU A 19 -13.06 5.01 16.92
CA LEU A 19 -11.82 4.44 16.37
C LEU A 19 -11.28 3.35 17.30
N ARG A 20 -11.19 2.12 16.79
CA ARG A 20 -10.64 0.96 17.52
C ARG A 20 -9.13 0.86 17.36
N ALA A 21 -8.64 1.02 16.13
CA ALA A 21 -7.22 1.00 15.83
C ALA A 21 -6.92 1.81 14.56
N ALA A 22 -5.72 2.36 14.46
CA ALA A 22 -5.21 2.97 13.26
C ALA A 22 -3.70 2.72 13.18
N ALA A 23 -3.21 2.38 11.98
CA ALA A 23 -1.78 2.25 11.74
C ALA A 23 -1.44 2.43 10.26
N PRO A 24 -0.26 3.00 9.95
CA PRO A 24 0.24 3.01 8.59
C PRO A 24 0.49 1.57 8.11
N ILE A 25 0.06 1.29 6.89
CA ILE A 25 0.24 0.03 6.20
C ILE A 25 0.88 0.27 4.83
N SER A 26 1.57 -0.75 4.35
CA SER A 26 2.02 -0.88 2.98
C SER A 26 1.62 -2.24 2.42
N LEU A 27 1.52 -2.36 1.10
CA LEU A 27 1.34 -3.65 0.45
C LEU A 27 2.53 -4.56 0.76
N ALA A 28 2.26 -5.81 1.14
CA ALA A 28 3.33 -6.77 1.36
C ALA A 28 3.99 -7.17 0.01
N PRO A 29 5.27 -7.56 0.03
CA PRO A 29 5.93 -8.15 -1.13
C PRO A 29 5.15 -9.33 -1.72
N GLY A 30 5.17 -9.46 -3.05
CA GLY A 30 4.45 -10.51 -3.79
C GLY A 30 2.99 -10.19 -4.11
N ILE A 31 2.55 -8.94 -3.90
CA ILE A 31 1.28 -8.43 -4.43
C ILE A 31 1.47 -8.02 -5.90
N PRO A 32 0.65 -8.55 -6.82
CA PRO A 32 0.73 -8.16 -8.22
C PRO A 32 0.37 -6.68 -8.39
N ARG A 33 1.00 -6.02 -9.36
CA ARG A 33 0.61 -4.67 -9.77
C ARG A 33 -0.71 -4.75 -10.55
N PRO A 34 -1.71 -3.89 -10.25
CA PRO A 34 -2.94 -3.83 -11.03
C PRO A 34 -2.68 -3.50 -12.50
N PRO A 35 -3.50 -4.03 -13.43
CA PRO A 35 -3.54 -3.61 -14.82
C PRO A 35 -3.75 -2.09 -14.93
N GLU A 36 -3.08 -1.45 -15.89
CA GLU A 36 -3.14 0.01 -16.06
C GLU A 36 -4.56 0.50 -16.38
N GLU A 37 -5.40 -0.35 -16.99
CA GLU A 37 -6.79 -0.04 -17.34
C GLU A 37 -7.68 0.13 -16.11
N LEU A 38 -7.28 -0.45 -14.96
CA LEU A 38 -8.01 -0.32 -13.70
C LEU A 38 -7.52 0.86 -12.85
N LEU A 39 -6.37 1.43 -13.20
CA LEU A 39 -5.82 2.58 -12.50
C LEU A 39 -6.40 3.85 -13.11
N THR A 40 -6.80 4.79 -12.25
CA THR A 40 -7.15 6.13 -12.72
C THR A 40 -5.93 6.72 -13.45
N PRO A 41 -6.06 7.11 -14.74
CA PRO A 41 -4.93 7.63 -15.50
C PRO A 41 -4.32 8.84 -14.79
N ARG A 42 -3.09 8.69 -14.30
CA ARG A 42 -2.34 9.82 -13.73
C ARG A 42 -2.16 10.85 -14.84
N GLN A 43 -2.73 12.04 -14.67
CA GLN A 43 -2.36 13.17 -15.51
C GLN A 43 -1.06 13.74 -14.95
N PRO A 44 0.10 13.51 -15.60
CA PRO A 44 1.35 14.08 -15.12
C PRO A 44 1.24 15.59 -15.11
N GLY A 45 1.54 16.22 -13.96
CA GLY A 45 1.52 17.67 -13.84
C GLY A 45 2.52 18.32 -14.82
N GLU A 46 2.26 19.56 -15.24
CA GLU A 46 3.12 20.26 -16.21
C GLU A 46 4.61 20.30 -15.82
N LEU A 47 4.89 20.32 -14.51
CA LEU A 47 6.26 20.27 -13.96
C LEU A 47 6.92 18.91 -14.15
N GLU A 48 6.22 17.79 -13.93
CA GLU A 48 6.74 16.44 -14.21
C GLU A 48 7.02 16.27 -15.71
N GLN A 49 6.15 16.80 -16.57
CA GLN A 49 6.36 16.78 -18.02
C GLN A 49 7.60 17.59 -18.45
N LYS A 50 7.85 18.72 -17.76
CA LYS A 50 9.02 19.57 -18.01
C LYS A 50 10.31 18.98 -17.43
N LEU A 51 10.27 18.26 -16.31
CA LEU A 51 11.43 17.62 -15.67
C LEU A 51 11.80 16.25 -16.26
N ALA A 52 10.85 15.49 -16.80
CA ALA A 52 11.12 14.18 -17.40
C ALA A 52 12.06 14.25 -18.62
N LYS A 53 11.95 15.32 -19.41
CA LYS A 53 12.77 15.55 -20.60
C LYS A 53 14.28 15.72 -20.28
N PRO A 54 14.70 16.63 -19.38
CA PRO A 54 16.11 16.78 -19.04
C PRO A 54 16.67 15.55 -18.30
N PHE A 55 15.90 14.91 -17.42
CA PHE A 55 16.37 13.72 -16.69
C PHE A 55 16.59 12.50 -17.59
N SER A 56 15.72 12.29 -18.58
CA SER A 56 15.89 11.18 -19.55
C SER A 56 17.10 11.36 -20.45
N LEU A 57 17.44 12.61 -20.81
CA LEU A 57 18.65 12.95 -21.56
C LEU A 57 19.91 12.73 -20.73
N LEU A 58 19.92 13.16 -19.46
CA LEU A 58 21.03 12.91 -18.54
C LEU A 58 21.27 11.43 -18.31
N ARG A 59 20.20 10.63 -18.13
CA ARG A 59 20.31 9.17 -17.96
C ARG A 59 20.86 8.49 -19.23
N ARG A 60 20.43 8.94 -20.42
CA ARG A 60 20.98 8.46 -21.70
C ARG A 60 22.46 8.83 -21.86
N ALA A 61 22.84 10.05 -21.50
CA ALA A 61 24.23 10.48 -21.52
C ALA A 61 25.09 9.65 -20.55
N TYR A 62 24.62 9.41 -19.33
CA TYR A 62 25.35 8.62 -18.35
C TYR A 62 25.53 7.15 -18.78
N ALA A 63 24.53 6.57 -19.45
CA ALA A 63 24.60 5.22 -20.00
C ALA A 63 25.64 5.06 -21.13
N VAL A 64 25.93 6.14 -21.87
CA VAL A 64 26.98 6.15 -22.91
C VAL A 64 28.38 6.23 -22.29
N VAL A 65 28.52 6.88 -21.13
CA VAL A 65 29.84 7.11 -20.49
C VAL A 65 30.27 5.93 -19.61
N ASN A 66 29.34 5.07 -19.16
CA ASN A 66 29.68 3.87 -18.39
C ASN A 66 28.86 2.63 -18.80
N PRO A 67 29.06 2.12 -20.04
CA PRO A 67 28.22 1.08 -20.62
C PRO A 67 28.38 -0.29 -19.93
N VAL A 68 29.56 -0.58 -19.38
CA VAL A 68 29.85 -1.87 -18.71
C VAL A 68 29.16 -1.93 -17.34
N SER A 69 29.24 -0.88 -16.52
CA SER A 69 28.58 -0.84 -15.22
C SER A 69 27.04 -0.78 -15.36
N ALA A 70 26.54 -0.08 -16.38
CA ALA A 70 25.12 -0.04 -16.70
C ALA A 70 24.59 -1.41 -17.18
N ALA A 71 25.37 -2.15 -17.96
CA ALA A 71 25.01 -3.49 -18.42
C ALA A 71 25.04 -4.52 -17.27
N VAL A 72 26.07 -4.50 -16.41
CA VAL A 72 26.16 -5.40 -15.25
C VAL A 72 25.03 -5.13 -14.25
N GLY A 73 24.77 -3.86 -13.92
CA GLY A 73 23.66 -3.49 -13.05
C GLY A 73 22.27 -3.78 -13.64
N ALA A 74 22.13 -3.74 -14.98
CA ALA A 74 20.88 -4.11 -15.64
C ALA A 74 20.67 -5.64 -15.67
N VAL A 75 21.74 -6.44 -15.74
CA VAL A 75 21.67 -7.90 -15.70
C VAL A 75 21.40 -8.40 -14.27
N GLU A 76 22.06 -7.82 -13.27
CA GLU A 76 21.88 -8.17 -11.86
C GLU A 76 20.46 -7.84 -11.37
N ASN A 77 19.95 -6.64 -11.68
CA ASN A 77 18.55 -6.29 -11.40
C ASN A 77 17.57 -7.19 -12.16
N ARG A 78 17.83 -7.54 -13.42
CA ARG A 78 16.95 -8.43 -14.20
C ARG A 78 16.96 -9.87 -13.68
N MET A 79 18.05 -10.35 -13.11
CA MET A 79 18.10 -11.67 -12.47
C MET A 79 17.38 -11.69 -11.12
N MET A 80 17.43 -10.61 -10.33
CA MET A 80 16.62 -10.47 -9.12
C MET A 80 15.13 -10.25 -9.42
N ASP A 81 14.79 -9.50 -10.47
CA ASP A 81 13.40 -9.26 -10.92
C ASP A 81 12.77 -10.47 -11.64
N ALA A 82 13.57 -11.43 -12.09
CA ALA A 82 13.07 -12.58 -12.86
C ALA A 82 12.34 -13.64 -12.01
N VAL A 83 12.59 -13.66 -10.70
CA VAL A 83 11.85 -14.52 -9.79
C VAL A 83 10.76 -13.68 -9.14
N PRO A 84 9.47 -13.96 -9.38
CA PRO A 84 8.39 -13.18 -8.77
C PRO A 84 8.58 -13.16 -7.25
N ASP A 85 8.47 -12.00 -6.62
CA ASP A 85 8.50 -11.86 -5.15
C ASP A 85 7.56 -12.85 -4.45
N SER A 86 6.48 -13.26 -5.11
CA SER A 86 5.54 -14.27 -4.61
C SER A 86 6.17 -15.66 -4.41
N VAL A 87 7.27 -15.97 -5.10
CA VAL A 87 8.02 -17.23 -4.94
C VAL A 87 8.90 -17.16 -3.69
N TRP A 88 9.51 -16.01 -3.40
CA TRP A 88 10.37 -15.81 -2.23
C TRP A 88 9.59 -15.50 -0.94
N HIS A 89 8.47 -14.77 -1.05
CA HIS A 89 7.71 -14.25 0.08
C HIS A 89 6.30 -14.88 0.22
N GLY A 90 5.99 -15.85 -0.65
CA GLY A 90 4.66 -16.44 -0.81
C GLY A 90 3.68 -15.47 -1.48
N ARG A 91 2.50 -15.96 -1.86
CA ARG A 91 1.45 -15.13 -2.47
C ARG A 91 1.11 -13.95 -1.54
N GLY A 92 0.95 -12.75 -2.08
CA GLY A 92 0.58 -11.54 -1.34
C GLY A 92 -0.92 -11.24 -1.37
N MET A 93 -1.68 -11.87 -2.26
CA MET A 93 -3.11 -11.65 -2.44
C MET A 93 -3.78 -12.91 -3.01
N ALA A 94 -5.01 -13.21 -2.62
CA ALA A 94 -5.88 -14.09 -3.39
C ALA A 94 -7.20 -13.40 -3.71
N GLY A 95 -7.78 -13.78 -4.85
CA GLY A 95 -8.90 -13.07 -5.48
C GLY A 95 -8.46 -12.46 -6.81
N ASP A 96 -9.44 -12.06 -7.61
CA ASP A 96 -9.23 -11.26 -8.82
C ASP A 96 -9.33 -9.75 -8.52
N TRP A 97 -9.22 -8.92 -9.55
CA TRP A 97 -9.28 -7.46 -9.41
C TRP A 97 -10.68 -6.91 -9.07
N HIS A 98 -11.73 -7.71 -9.25
CA HIS A 98 -13.11 -7.34 -8.94
C HIS A 98 -13.49 -7.69 -7.49
N THR A 99 -12.78 -8.62 -6.86
CA THR A 99 -12.92 -8.93 -5.42
C THR A 99 -12.58 -7.73 -4.52
N THR A 100 -13.03 -7.76 -3.27
CA THR A 100 -12.73 -6.72 -2.28
C THR A 100 -11.23 -6.54 -2.05
N ALA A 101 -10.45 -7.64 -2.03
CA ALA A 101 -8.98 -7.55 -1.98
C ALA A 101 -8.41 -6.84 -3.22
N GLY A 102 -8.86 -7.21 -4.41
CA GLY A 102 -8.42 -6.60 -5.68
C GLY A 102 -8.70 -5.11 -5.72
N ARG A 103 -9.93 -4.70 -5.38
CA ARG A 103 -10.32 -3.27 -5.30
C ARG A 103 -9.46 -2.51 -4.28
N LEU A 104 -9.15 -3.10 -3.13
CA LEU A 104 -8.27 -2.49 -2.13
C LEU A 104 -6.86 -2.27 -2.70
N VAL A 105 -6.28 -3.28 -3.37
CA VAL A 105 -4.96 -3.15 -4.00
C VAL A 105 -4.95 -2.08 -5.09
N VAL A 106 -6.01 -2.00 -5.91
CA VAL A 106 -6.18 -0.94 -6.91
C VAL A 106 -6.14 0.43 -6.22
N ARG A 107 -6.95 0.64 -5.17
CA ARG A 107 -6.96 1.92 -4.42
C ARG A 107 -5.62 2.26 -3.78
N LEU A 108 -4.84 1.26 -3.34
CA LEU A 108 -3.49 1.48 -2.84
C LEU A 108 -2.46 1.83 -3.93
N HIS A 109 -2.76 1.55 -5.20
CA HIS A 109 -1.92 1.95 -6.33
C HIS A 109 -2.38 3.23 -7.02
N GLU A 110 -3.57 3.73 -6.70
CA GLU A 110 -4.01 5.04 -7.18
C GLU A 110 -3.18 6.16 -6.54
N ASP A 111 -3.18 7.33 -7.20
CA ASP A 111 -2.34 8.47 -6.83
C ASP A 111 -2.41 8.76 -5.31
N GLY A 112 -1.29 9.14 -4.71
CA GLY A 112 -1.20 9.46 -3.27
C GLY A 112 -1.09 8.28 -2.32
N ALA A 113 -1.53 7.07 -2.68
CA ALA A 113 -1.27 5.92 -1.83
C ALA A 113 0.14 5.36 -2.08
N ASN A 114 0.60 5.26 -3.33
CA ASN A 114 1.92 4.72 -3.69
C ASN A 114 2.24 3.36 -3.01
N GLY A 115 1.22 2.51 -2.83
CA GLY A 115 1.32 1.23 -2.12
C GLY A 115 1.30 1.35 -0.59
N SER A 116 1.00 2.53 -0.05
CA SER A 116 0.93 2.83 1.39
C SER A 116 -0.29 3.67 1.75
N ALA A 117 -0.82 3.47 2.94
CA ALA A 117 -1.94 4.26 3.47
C ALA A 117 -2.01 4.12 4.98
N LEU A 118 -2.75 5.00 5.63
CA LEU A 118 -3.21 4.81 6.99
C LEU A 118 -4.47 3.93 6.97
N LEU A 119 -4.38 2.74 7.57
CA LEU A 119 -5.53 1.87 7.79
C LEU A 119 -6.16 2.24 9.13
N ALA A 120 -7.41 2.67 9.12
CA ALA A 120 -8.16 2.98 10.32
C ALA A 120 -9.37 2.05 10.42
N LEU A 121 -9.54 1.47 11.59
CA LEU A 121 -10.58 0.52 11.89
C LEU A 121 -11.48 1.13 12.97
N THR A 122 -12.76 1.32 12.64
CA THR A 122 -13.75 1.94 13.53
C THR A 122 -14.56 0.87 14.26
N ASP A 123 -15.78 1.11 14.73
CA ASP A 123 -16.70 0.07 15.20
C ASP A 123 -17.72 -0.37 14.12
N HIS A 124 -17.71 0.30 12.96
CA HIS A 124 -18.67 0.05 11.88
C HIS A 124 -18.03 -0.27 10.54
N ARG A 125 -16.79 0.18 10.32
CA ARG A 125 -16.15 0.14 9.00
C ARG A 125 -14.63 0.22 9.11
N LEU A 126 -14.00 -0.06 7.98
CA LEU A 126 -12.59 0.12 7.74
C LEU A 126 -12.42 1.28 6.77
N LEU A 127 -11.51 2.18 7.11
CA LEU A 127 -11.16 3.35 6.35
C LEU A 127 -9.72 3.19 5.87
N LEU A 128 -9.50 3.51 4.60
CA LEU A 128 -8.17 3.59 4.00
C LEU A 128 -7.89 5.04 3.64
N LEU A 129 -6.92 5.66 4.32
CA LEU A 129 -6.59 7.06 4.15
C LEU A 129 -5.22 7.17 3.47
N ALA A 130 -5.18 7.65 2.24
CA ALA A 130 -3.90 7.86 1.54
C ALA A 130 -3.37 9.26 1.81
N ASP A 131 -2.05 9.39 1.90
CA ASP A 131 -1.40 10.69 2.01
C ASP A 131 -1.26 11.33 0.62
N ARG A 132 -2.10 12.33 0.35
CA ARG A 132 -2.10 13.09 -0.91
C ARG A 132 -1.13 14.27 -0.88
N ALA A 133 -0.30 14.42 0.16
CA ALA A 133 0.68 15.48 0.19
C ALA A 133 1.62 15.37 -1.02
N LYS A 134 1.78 16.48 -1.73
CA LYS A 134 2.80 16.58 -2.79
C LYS A 134 4.18 16.57 -2.13
N LEU A 135 5.20 16.13 -2.85
CA LEU A 135 6.60 16.08 -2.37
C LEU A 135 7.15 17.40 -1.79
N TRP A 136 6.54 18.54 -2.15
CA TRP A 136 6.90 19.87 -1.66
C TRP A 136 6.00 20.39 -0.52
N GLN A 137 4.94 19.66 -0.18
CA GLN A 137 4.06 19.96 0.95
C GLN A 137 4.59 19.23 2.18
N LEU A 138 4.99 19.99 3.20
CA LEU A 138 5.47 19.45 4.49
C LEU A 138 4.33 18.92 5.38
N THR A 139 3.07 19.22 5.02
CA THR A 139 1.89 18.80 5.77
C THR A 139 1.21 17.64 5.04
N GLU A 140 1.08 16.51 5.73
CA GLU A 140 0.36 15.34 5.24
C GLU A 140 -1.11 15.70 4.97
N GLN A 141 -1.62 15.28 3.82
CA GLN A 141 -3.01 15.49 3.43
C GLN A 141 -3.68 14.14 3.27
N HIS A 142 -4.13 13.60 4.39
CA HIS A 142 -4.86 12.34 4.37
C HIS A 142 -6.21 12.53 3.67
N ALA A 143 -6.50 11.67 2.70
CA ALA A 143 -7.77 11.64 2.00
C ALA A 143 -8.33 10.21 1.99
N LEU A 144 -9.63 10.08 2.26
CA LEU A 144 -10.33 8.81 2.21
C LEU A 144 -10.30 8.24 0.78
N GLN A 145 -9.63 7.09 0.62
CA GLN A 145 -9.56 6.34 -0.64
C GLN A 145 -10.60 5.24 -0.73
N LEU A 146 -10.85 4.58 0.39
CA LEU A 146 -11.71 3.43 0.46
C LEU A 146 -12.38 3.40 1.82
N GLU A 147 -13.67 3.10 1.77
CA GLU A 147 -14.46 2.74 2.93
C GLU A 147 -15.00 1.34 2.68
N LEU A 148 -14.76 0.43 3.62
CA LEU A 148 -15.32 -0.92 3.60
C LEU A 148 -16.19 -1.12 4.84
N PRO A 149 -17.47 -1.44 4.69
CA PRO A 149 -18.32 -1.72 5.84
C PRO A 149 -17.84 -2.99 6.55
N ARG A 150 -17.99 -3.05 7.87
CA ARG A 150 -17.51 -4.17 8.69
C ARG A 150 -17.97 -5.54 8.19
N HIS A 151 -19.19 -5.64 7.67
CA HIS A 151 -19.76 -6.91 7.23
C HIS A 151 -19.05 -7.50 5.99
N GLU A 152 -18.24 -6.72 5.26
CA GLU A 152 -17.40 -7.23 4.15
C GLU A 152 -16.09 -7.85 4.64
N ILE A 153 -15.67 -7.56 5.87
CA ILE A 153 -14.41 -8.02 6.43
C ILE A 153 -14.65 -9.32 7.20
N ALA A 154 -13.90 -10.37 6.86
CA ALA A 154 -14.00 -11.65 7.52
C ALA A 154 -13.07 -11.74 8.74
N ALA A 155 -11.79 -11.39 8.57
CA ALA A 155 -10.80 -11.41 9.65
C ALA A 155 -9.53 -10.64 9.25
N ALA A 156 -8.72 -10.27 10.23
CA ALA A 156 -7.30 -10.00 10.01
C ALA A 156 -6.49 -11.08 10.73
N ARG A 157 -5.45 -11.60 10.08
CA ARG A 157 -4.61 -12.66 10.64
C ARG A 157 -3.15 -12.24 10.60
N ARG A 158 -2.45 -12.44 11.71
CA ARG A 158 -0.99 -12.26 11.71
C ARG A 158 -0.35 -13.35 10.86
N ASN A 159 0.49 -12.92 9.93
CA ASN A 159 1.27 -13.80 9.08
C ASN A 159 2.67 -13.23 8.91
N ALA A 160 3.34 -13.01 10.05
CA ALA A 160 4.72 -12.52 10.04
C ALA A 160 5.63 -13.53 9.34
N LYS A 161 6.38 -13.08 8.32
CA LYS A 161 7.32 -13.94 7.59
C LYS A 161 8.75 -13.43 7.71
N GLY A 162 9.61 -14.26 8.29
CA GLY A 162 11.03 -13.94 8.47
C GLY A 162 11.26 -12.66 9.28
N VAL A 163 12.47 -12.10 9.14
CA VAL A 163 12.89 -10.89 9.87
C VAL A 163 12.38 -9.62 9.18
N THR A 164 12.18 -9.66 7.86
CA THR A 164 11.82 -8.48 7.04
C THR A 164 10.32 -8.18 7.00
N GLN A 165 9.44 -9.14 7.30
CA GLN A 165 7.98 -8.94 7.28
C GLN A 165 7.33 -9.18 8.65
N ARG A 166 7.97 -8.77 9.75
CA ARG A 166 7.43 -8.93 11.12
C ARG A 166 6.12 -8.16 11.35
N GLY A 167 5.88 -7.09 10.59
CA GLY A 167 4.62 -6.34 10.58
C GLY A 167 3.55 -6.89 9.66
N ARG A 168 3.74 -8.06 9.03
CA ARG A 168 2.76 -8.59 8.07
C ARG A 168 1.49 -9.08 8.76
N LEU A 169 0.36 -8.73 8.14
CA LEU A 169 -0.97 -9.22 8.45
C LEU A 169 -1.74 -9.45 7.15
N ASP A 170 -2.55 -10.51 7.11
CA ASP A 170 -3.39 -10.83 5.98
C ASP A 170 -4.83 -10.40 6.33
N LEU A 171 -5.39 -9.48 5.54
CA LEU A 171 -6.78 -9.06 5.62
C LEU A 171 -7.62 -10.01 4.76
N HIS A 172 -8.56 -10.70 5.39
CA HIS A 172 -9.50 -11.60 4.75
C HIS A 172 -10.87 -10.95 4.63
N PHE A 173 -11.49 -11.11 3.47
CA PHE A 173 -12.82 -10.58 3.16
C PHE A 173 -13.85 -11.69 3.03
N ARG A 174 -15.13 -11.33 3.10
CA ARG A 174 -16.25 -12.28 3.04
C ARG A 174 -16.43 -12.93 1.68
N ASP A 175 -15.98 -12.30 0.61
CA ASP A 175 -15.97 -12.88 -0.74
C ASP A 175 -14.88 -13.97 -0.91
N GLY A 176 -14.15 -14.31 0.16
CA GLY A 176 -13.08 -15.30 0.16
C GLY A 176 -11.73 -14.77 -0.32
N SER A 177 -11.68 -13.52 -0.79
CA SER A 177 -10.44 -12.85 -1.16
C SER A 177 -9.64 -12.42 0.07
N TRP A 178 -8.34 -12.23 -0.11
CA TRP A 178 -7.47 -11.71 0.94
C TRP A 178 -6.28 -10.95 0.38
N VAL A 179 -5.73 -10.04 1.17
CA VAL A 179 -4.56 -9.23 0.82
C VAL A 179 -3.62 -9.11 2.01
N ALA A 180 -2.32 -9.27 1.76
CA ALA A 180 -1.27 -9.08 2.76
C ALA A 180 -0.82 -7.62 2.81
N VAL A 181 -0.83 -7.06 4.00
CA VAL A 181 -0.28 -5.72 4.25
C VAL A 181 0.76 -5.80 5.36
N THR A 182 1.67 -4.84 5.39
CA THR A 182 2.73 -4.74 6.39
C THR A 182 2.62 -3.42 7.12
N THR A 183 2.73 -3.45 8.44
CA THR A 183 2.95 -2.24 9.24
C THR A 183 4.46 -2.02 9.46
N PRO A 184 4.94 -0.76 9.59
CA PRO A 184 6.33 -0.48 9.94
C PRO A 184 6.72 -1.05 11.31
N LEU A 185 5.78 -1.04 12.26
CA LEU A 185 5.97 -1.54 13.62
C LEU A 185 5.21 -2.87 13.80
N PRO A 186 5.87 -3.96 14.22
CA PRO A 186 5.20 -5.24 14.48
C PRO A 186 4.05 -5.14 15.49
N SER A 187 4.22 -4.31 16.54
CA SER A 187 3.19 -4.08 17.55
C SER A 187 1.92 -3.47 16.98
N ALA A 188 2.02 -2.62 15.95
CA ALA A 188 0.86 -2.03 15.30
C ALA A 188 0.03 -3.08 14.55
N ALA A 189 0.67 -4.11 13.99
CA ALA A 189 -0.05 -5.22 13.37
C ALA A 189 -0.73 -6.13 14.41
N ASP A 190 -0.11 -6.30 15.59
CA ASP A 190 -0.73 -7.01 16.72
C ASP A 190 -1.99 -6.27 17.21
N GLU A 191 -1.89 -4.95 17.38
CA GLU A 191 -3.02 -4.10 17.78
C GLU A 191 -4.15 -4.11 16.74
N LEU A 192 -3.82 -3.98 15.45
CA LEU A 192 -4.81 -4.08 14.38
C LEU A 192 -5.51 -5.45 14.44
N THR A 193 -4.76 -6.54 14.54
CA THR A 193 -5.32 -7.90 14.61
C THR A 193 -6.22 -8.07 15.83
N ALA A 194 -5.80 -7.58 16.99
CA ALA A 194 -6.62 -7.61 18.21
C ALA A 194 -7.90 -6.80 18.04
N ALA A 195 -7.82 -5.62 17.41
CA ALA A 195 -8.99 -4.79 17.13
C ALA A 195 -9.97 -5.49 16.18
N PHE A 196 -9.49 -6.19 15.15
CA PHE A 196 -10.35 -7.04 14.28
C PHE A 196 -10.96 -8.25 15.00
N GLY A 197 -10.31 -8.76 16.05
CA GLY A 197 -10.85 -9.85 16.87
C GLY A 197 -11.90 -9.40 17.89
N ALA A 198 -11.88 -8.13 18.29
CA ALA A 198 -12.87 -7.51 19.16
C ALA A 198 -14.11 -7.00 18.42
N PHE A 199 -14.30 -7.46 17.17
CA PHE A 199 -15.19 -6.90 16.15
C PHE A 199 -16.24 -7.88 15.67
#